data_AF-A0A4Q3FQF9-F1
#
_entry.id   AF-A0A4Q3FQF9-F1
#
_cell.length_a   1.000
_cell.length_b   1.000
_cell.length_c   1.000
_cell.angle_alpha   90.00
_cell.angle_beta   90.00
_cell.angle_gamma   90.00
#
_symmetry.space_group_name_H-M   'P 1'
#
loop_
_entity.id
_entity.type
_entity.pdbx_description
1 polymer ?
#
loop_
_entity_poly.entity_id
_entity_poly.type
_entity_poly.pdbx_seq_one_letter_code
_entity_poly.pdbx_strand_id
1 'polypeptide(L)' 'DKVFRSFYRGSSAKTYPGSGIGLYVTEKIIHLFNGNIKVQSVPGKGTTFTIDFPH' A
#
# COMPACT_ATOMS: atom_id res chain seq x y z
N ASP A 1 4.18 -5.94 3.43
CA ASP A 1 4.88 -5.13 4.47
C ASP A 1 5.79 -4.03 3.93
N LYS A 2 6.81 -4.30 3.09
CA LYS A 2 7.75 -3.24 2.65
C LYS A 2 7.07 -2.08 1.91
N VAL A 3 6.00 -2.36 1.16
CA VAL A 3 5.25 -1.37 0.36
C VAL A 3 4.57 -0.28 1.21
N PHE A 4 4.29 -0.55 2.48
CA PHE A 4 3.69 0.41 3.40
C PHE A 4 4.72 1.28 4.12
N ARG A 5 6.02 1.06 3.91
CA ARG A 5 7.07 1.89 4.54
C ARG A 5 7.16 3.24 3.84
N SER A 6 7.33 4.31 4.62
CA SER A 6 7.58 5.64 4.07
C SER A 6 8.81 5.65 3.15
N PHE A 7 8.71 6.41 2.05
CA PHE A 7 9.72 6.54 0.99
C PHE A 7 10.08 5.24 0.26
N TYR A 8 9.37 4.14 0.51
CA TYR A 8 9.62 2.90 -0.20
C TYR A 8 9.14 3.01 -1.65
N ARG A 9 10.01 2.63 -2.59
CA ARG A 9 9.71 2.54 -4.01
C ARG A 9 10.12 1.18 -4.54
N GLY A 10 9.16 0.47 -5.14
CA GLY A 10 9.45 -0.79 -5.84
C GLY A 10 10.36 -0.56 -7.05
N SER A 11 11.12 -1.58 -7.42
CA SER A 11 11.99 -1.54 -8.61
C SER A 11 11.24 -1.13 -9.87
N SER A 12 10.03 -1.65 -10.07
CA SER A 12 9.14 -1.31 -11.19
C SER A 12 8.59 0.11 -11.14
N ALA A 13 8.64 0.79 -9.99
CA ALA A 13 8.14 2.15 -9.80
C ALA A 13 9.23 3.22 -9.96
N LYS A 14 10.49 2.84 -10.21
CA LYS A 14 11.61 3.80 -10.37
C LYS A 14 11.46 4.70 -11.59
N THR A 15 10.85 4.18 -12.65
CA THR A 15 10.60 4.87 -13.92
C THR A 15 9.43 5.85 -13.86
N TYR A 16 8.57 5.75 -12.84
CA TYR A 16 7.42 6.63 -12.66
C TYR A 16 7.72 7.68 -11.58
N PRO A 17 7.37 8.96 -11.79
CA PRO A 17 7.55 9.99 -10.77
C PRO A 17 6.72 9.67 -9.52
N GLY A 18 7.31 9.89 -8.35
CA GLY A 18 6.65 9.65 -7.06
C GLY A 18 7.63 9.53 -5.90
N SER A 19 7.18 9.89 -4.69
CA SER A 19 7.98 9.92 -3.46
C SER A 19 7.92 8.64 -2.63
N GLY A 20 7.01 7.71 -2.94
CA GLY A 20 6.80 6.50 -2.14
C GLY A 20 6.07 6.74 -0.81
N ILE A 21 5.29 7.83 -0.71
CA ILE A 21 4.58 8.22 0.52
C ILE A 21 3.11 7.78 0.52
N GLY A 22 2.47 7.67 -0.65
CA GLY A 22 1.02 7.51 -0.75
C GLY A 22 0.47 6.30 0.02
N LEU A 23 1.11 5.13 -0.12
CA LEU A 23 0.63 3.91 0.52
C LEU A 23 0.86 3.89 2.04
N TYR A 24 1.96 4.50 2.50
CA TYR A 24 2.20 4.73 3.93
C TYR A 24 1.11 5.61 4.56
N VAL A 25 0.77 6.72 3.91
CA VAL A 25 -0.30 7.61 4.39
C VAL A 25 -1.65 6.91 4.35
N THR A 26 -1.91 6.12 3.31
CA THR A 26 -3.15 5.33 3.19
C THR A 26 -3.32 4.35 4.35
N GLU A 27 -2.28 3.58 4.68
CA GLU A 27 -2.31 2.67 5.83
C GLU A 27 -2.55 3.43 7.14
N LYS A 28 -1.89 4.57 7.35
CA LYS A 28 -2.10 5.40 8.54
C LYS A 28 -3.55 5.89 8.66
N ILE A 29 -4.13 6.37 7.57
CA ILE A 29 -5.53 6.81 7.55
C ILE A 29 -6.47 5.65 7.88
N ILE A 30 -6.29 4.49 7.23
CA ILE A 30 -7.14 3.31 7.48
C ILE A 30 -7.08 2.88 8.95
N HIS A 31 -5.87 2.84 9.53
CA HIS A 31 -5.68 2.51 10.94
C HIS A 31 -6.30 3.55 11.89
N LEU A 32 -6.36 4.84 11.51
CA LEU A 32 -7.05 5.88 12.31
C LEU A 32 -8.56 5.62 12.42
N PHE A 33 -9.16 5.00 11.41
CA PHE A 33 -10.56 4.56 11.42
C PHE A 33 -10.71 3.12 11.94
N ASN A 34 -9.73 2.63 12.71
CA ASN A 34 -9.66 1.25 13.21
C ASN A 34 -9.72 0.16 12.13
N GLY A 35 -9.59 0.52 10.86
CA GLY A 35 -9.56 -0.41 9.75
C GLY A 35 -8.23 -1.14 9.63
N ASN A 36 -8.18 -2.08 8.71
CA ASN A 36 -7.01 -2.86 8.35
C ASN A 36 -6.86 -2.88 6.82
N ILE A 37 -5.63 -2.88 6.32
CA ILE A 37 -5.32 -3.05 4.90
C ILE A 37 -4.42 -4.26 4.67
N LYS A 38 -4.80 -5.12 3.73
CA LYS A 38 -4.05 -6.29 3.29
C LYS A 38 -3.69 -6.16 1.82
N VAL A 39 -2.59 -6.78 1.42
CA VAL A 39 -2.14 -6.80 0.03
C VAL A 39 -1.82 -8.22 -0.41
N GLN A 40 -2.32 -8.60 -1.57
CA GLN A 40 -2.00 -9.85 -2.25
C GLN A 40 -1.59 -9.53 -3.68
N SER A 41 -0.43 -10.01 -4.10
CA SER A 41 0.10 -9.75 -5.44
C SER A 41 0.54 -11.06 -6.07
N VAL A 42 0.14 -11.26 -7.34
CA VAL A 42 0.60 -12.39 -8.14
C VAL A 42 1.24 -11.83 -9.41
N PRO A 43 2.55 -12.05 -9.63
CA PRO A 43 3.23 -11.58 -10.83
C PRO A 43 2.50 -11.98 -12.11
N GLY A 44 2.31 -11.02 -13.02
CA GLY A 44 1.60 -11.23 -14.29
C GLY A 44 0.07 -11.34 -14.18
N LYS A 45 -0.52 -11.41 -12.98
CA LYS A 45 -1.99 -11.42 -12.78
C LYS A 45 -2.52 -10.13 -12.16
N GLY A 46 -1.69 -9.44 -11.39
CA GLY A 46 -2.05 -8.15 -10.78
C GLY A 46 -1.84 -8.14 -9.27
N THR A 47 -2.32 -7.07 -8.65
CA THR A 47 -2.25 -6.85 -7.20
C THR A 47 -3.61 -6.41 -6.69
N THR A 48 -4.05 -7.02 -5.59
CA THR A 48 -5.28 -6.70 -4.87
C THR A 48 -4.92 -6.12 -3.52
N PHE A 49 -5.55 -5.00 -3.19
CA PHE A 49 -5.53 -4.41 -1.85
C PHE A 49 -6.94 -4.55 -1.26
N THR A 50 -7.04 -5.11 -0.06
CA THR A 50 -8.31 -5.30 0.65
C THR A 50 -8.31 -4.44 1.89
N ILE A 51 -9.37 -3.65 2.08
CA ILE A 51 -9.55 -2.79 3.24
C ILE A 51 -10.75 -3.31 4.03
N ASP A 52 -10.52 -3.60 5.31
CA ASP A 52 -11.53 -4.09 6.25
C ASP A 52 -11.74 -3.01 7.33
N PHE A 53 -12.97 -2.58 7.59
CA PHE A 53 -13.29 -1.66 8.70
C PHE A 53 -14.12 -2.37 9.77
N PRO A 54 -13.88 -2.10 11.07
CA PRO A 54 -14.75 -2.56 12.13
C PRO A 54 -15.99 -1.66 12.17
N HIS A 55 -17.09 -2.13 11.58
CA HIS A 55 -18.46 -1.61 11.64
C HIS A 55 -18.66 -0.10 11.51
#